data_AF-A0A6I9NHX3-F1
#
_entry.id   AF-A0A6I9NHX3-F1
#
_cell.length_a   1.000
_cell.length_b   1.000
_cell.length_c   1.000
_cell.angle_alpha   90.00
_cell.angle_beta   90.00
_cell.angle_gamma   90.00
#
_symmetry.space_group_name_H-M   'P 1'
#
loop_
_entity.id
_entity.type
_entity.pdbx_description
1 polymer ?
#
loop_
_entity_poly.entity_id
_entity_poly.type
_entity_poly.pdbx_seq_one_letter_code
_entity_poly.pdbx_strand_id
1 'polypeptide(L)'
;MFCRAVGCILAELLAHKPLLPGASEIQQVDLIVQLLGTPNQNIWPGFSQLPLIGQYSLRKQPYNNLKNKFTWLSEAGHRLLNLLFMYNPQRRYTHARTHARTHVRGDRIVYFKCQS
;
A
#
# COMPACT_ATOMS: atom_id res chain seq x y z
N MET A 1 7.64 -2.70 5.36
CA MET A 1 8.40 -1.82 4.46
C MET A 1 8.43 -2.36 3.03
N PHE A 2 8.75 -3.64 2.81
CA PHE A 2 8.91 -4.26 1.47
C PHE A 2 7.73 -4.13 0.49
N CYS A 3 6.47 -4.22 0.94
CA CYS A 3 5.30 -4.14 0.06
C CYS A 3 5.09 -2.77 -0.59
N ARG A 4 5.55 -1.68 0.02
CA ARG A 4 5.48 -0.34 -0.61
C ARG A 4 6.48 -0.18 -1.74
N ALA A 5 7.68 -0.76 -1.61
CA ALA A 5 8.67 -0.76 -2.69
C ALA A 5 8.16 -1.51 -3.92
N VAL A 6 7.55 -2.69 -3.72
CA VAL A 6 6.91 -3.46 -4.80
C VAL A 6 5.75 -2.66 -5.45
N GLY A 7 4.96 -1.95 -4.63
CA GLY A 7 3.94 -1.03 -5.13
C GLY A 7 4.50 0.08 -6.02
N CYS A 8 5.62 0.70 -5.63
CA CYS A 8 6.29 1.71 -6.44
C CYS A 8 6.75 1.16 -7.79
N ILE A 9 7.42 0.00 -7.79
CA ILE A 9 7.91 -0.63 -9.02
C ILE A 9 6.75 -0.98 -9.95
N LEU A 10 5.70 -1.63 -9.42
CA LEU A 10 4.53 -1.98 -10.21
C LEU A 10 3.86 -0.74 -10.81
N ALA A 11 3.69 0.30 -10.01
CA ALA A 11 3.07 1.55 -10.45
C ALA A 11 3.92 2.32 -11.46
N GLU A 12 5.25 2.27 -11.35
CA GLU A 12 6.20 2.85 -12.30
C GLU A 12 6.18 2.10 -13.63
N LEU A 13 6.12 0.77 -13.60
CA LEU A 13 5.91 -0.06 -14.79
C LEU A 13 4.58 0.28 -15.48
N LEU A 14 3.51 0.52 -14.71
CA LEU A 14 2.19 0.88 -15.27
C LEU A 14 2.14 2.31 -15.83
N ALA A 15 2.91 3.24 -15.27
CA ALA A 15 2.89 4.65 -15.65
C ALA A 15 4.02 5.04 -16.62
N HIS A 16 5.00 4.16 -16.84
CA HIS A 16 6.25 4.41 -17.59
C HIS A 16 7.02 5.65 -17.07
N LYS A 17 6.78 6.03 -15.81
CA LYS A 17 7.38 7.20 -15.17
C LYS A 17 7.47 6.96 -13.66
N PRO A 18 8.46 7.54 -12.97
CA PRO A 18 8.62 7.37 -11.53
C PRO A 18 7.37 7.87 -10.79
N LEU A 19 6.73 6.98 -10.02
CA LEU A 19 5.46 7.29 -9.37
C LEU A 19 5.63 8.27 -8.20
N LEU A 20 6.69 8.05 -7.42
CA LEU A 20 7.01 8.73 -6.17
C LEU A 20 8.51 9.07 -6.16
N PRO A 21 8.95 10.11 -6.90
CA PRO A 21 10.35 10.52 -6.94
C PRO A 21 10.70 11.37 -5.70
N GLY A 22 10.58 10.80 -4.50
CA GLY A 22 10.97 11.48 -3.26
C GLY A 22 12.48 11.44 -3.06
N ALA A 23 13.11 12.60 -2.90
CA ALA A 23 14.55 12.70 -2.62
C ALA A 23 14.88 12.47 -1.13
N SER A 24 13.88 12.58 -0.25
CA SER A 24 14.01 12.34 1.19
C SER A 24 12.83 11.53 1.73
N GLU A 25 13.00 10.91 2.90
CA GLU A 25 11.93 10.13 3.55
C GLU A 25 10.65 10.96 3.76
N ILE A 26 10.82 12.24 4.12
CA ILE A 26 9.73 13.19 4.34
C ILE A 26 8.98 13.45 3.03
N GLN A 27 9.72 13.74 1.95
CA GLN A 27 9.10 13.92 0.63
C GLN A 27 8.41 12.65 0.15
N GLN A 28 8.97 11.48 0.44
CA GLN A 28 8.37 10.20 0.08
C GLN A 28 7.04 9.98 0.81
N VAL A 29 6.97 10.27 2.11
CA VAL A 29 5.72 10.22 2.89
C VAL A 29 4.70 11.21 2.34
N ASP A 30 5.13 12.41 1.99
CA ASP A 30 4.27 13.46 1.48
C ASP A 30 3.68 13.13 0.10
N LEU A 31 4.48 12.54 -0.79
CA LEU A 31 4.01 12.00 -2.08
C LEU A 31 3.00 10.85 -1.89
N ILE A 32 3.21 9.99 -0.89
CA ILE A 32 2.25 8.93 -0.54
C ILE A 32 0.94 9.55 -0.03
N VAL A 33 0.99 10.59 0.81
CA VAL A 33 -0.19 11.35 1.28
C VAL A 33 -0.90 12.04 0.12
N GLN A 34 -0.17 12.60 -0.83
CA GLN A 34 -0.77 13.21 -2.02
C GLN A 34 -1.49 12.16 -2.89
N LEU A 35 -0.96 10.94 -2.97
CA LEU A 35 -1.51 9.85 -3.77
C LEU A 35 -2.72 9.17 -3.11
N LEU A 36 -2.65 8.84 -1.82
CA LEU A 36 -3.67 8.04 -1.12
C LEU A 36 -4.64 8.88 -0.28
N GLY A 37 -4.25 10.10 0.06
CA GLY A 37 -4.94 10.95 1.02
C GLY A 37 -4.32 10.89 2.42
N THR A 38 -4.60 11.90 3.25
CA THR A 38 -4.14 11.98 4.63
C THR A 38 -4.75 10.85 5.45
N PRO A 39 -3.94 10.06 6.16
CA PRO A 39 -4.45 9.04 7.05
C PRO A 39 -5.31 9.68 8.15
N ASN A 40 -6.46 9.08 8.41
CA ASN A 40 -7.36 9.44 9.50
C ASN A 40 -7.54 8.23 10.43
N GLN A 41 -8.19 8.43 11.58
CA GLN A 41 -8.46 7.35 12.56
C GLN A 41 -9.28 6.18 11.98
N ASN A 42 -10.09 6.41 10.93
CA ASN A 42 -10.86 5.36 10.27
C ASN A 42 -9.96 4.46 9.39
N ILE A 43 -8.94 5.03 8.74
CA ILE A 43 -8.00 4.33 7.87
C ILE A 43 -6.89 3.65 8.70
N TRP A 44 -6.38 4.36 9.70
CA TRP A 44 -5.34 3.89 10.61
C TRP A 44 -5.70 4.28 12.06
N PRO A 45 -6.38 3.38 12.79
CA PRO A 45 -6.67 3.62 14.20
C PRO A 45 -5.37 3.68 14.99
N GLY A 46 -5.22 4.69 15.85
CA GLY A 46 -3.98 4.94 16.58
C GLY A 46 -2.93 5.74 15.80
N PHE A 47 -3.26 6.27 14.62
CA PHE A 47 -2.35 7.15 13.86
C PHE A 47 -1.87 8.33 14.72
N SER A 48 -2.77 9.03 15.41
CA SER A 48 -2.40 10.19 16.25
C SER A 48 -1.47 9.86 17.43
N GLN A 49 -1.27 8.57 17.76
CA GLN A 49 -0.46 8.13 18.90
C GLN A 49 0.98 7.78 18.50
N LEU A 50 1.34 7.78 17.21
CA LEU A 50 2.72 7.45 16.84
C LEU A 50 3.66 8.63 17.16
N PRO A 51 4.80 8.37 17.82
CA PRO A 51 5.71 9.41 18.29
C PRO A 51 6.29 10.27 17.16
N LEU A 52 6.43 9.70 15.97
CA LEU A 52 6.97 10.39 14.80
C LEU A 52 5.97 11.37 14.15
N ILE A 53 4.66 11.20 14.32
CA ILE A 53 3.66 12.05 13.65
C ILE A 53 3.62 13.46 14.20
N GLY A 54 3.89 13.63 15.50
CA GLY A 54 3.99 14.96 16.11
C GLY A 54 5.14 15.80 15.53
N GLN A 55 6.12 15.16 14.89
CA GLN A 55 7.27 15.83 14.26
C GLN A 55 7.05 16.15 12.78
N TYR A 56 6.00 15.61 12.15
CA TYR A 56 5.75 15.79 10.72
C TYR A 56 4.42 16.50 10.48
N SER A 57 4.47 17.65 9.83
CA SER A 57 3.27 18.32 9.31
C SER A 57 2.85 17.65 8.00
N LEU A 58 1.85 16.77 8.08
CA LEU A 58 1.29 16.16 6.87
C LEU A 58 0.35 17.14 6.16
N ARG A 59 0.42 17.18 4.83
CA ARG A 59 -0.58 17.89 4.03
C ARG A 59 -1.97 17.29 4.27
N LYS A 60 -2.99 18.15 4.30
CA LYS A 60 -4.40 17.75 4.31
C LYS A 60 -4.86 17.46 2.88
N GLN A 61 -5.07 16.19 2.59
CA GLN A 61 -5.52 15.66 1.31
C GLN A 61 -6.64 14.65 1.58
N PRO A 62 -7.92 15.01 1.46
CA PRO A 62 -9.01 14.14 1.91
C PRO A 62 -9.36 13.00 0.93
N TYR A 63 -8.81 13.01 -0.30
CA TYR A 63 -9.18 12.08 -1.37
C TYR A 63 -8.02 11.20 -1.86
N ASN A 64 -8.37 9.96 -2.23
CA ASN A 64 -7.45 9.00 -2.84
C ASN A 64 -7.38 9.20 -4.36
N ASN A 65 -6.21 9.58 -4.86
CA ASN A 65 -5.94 9.85 -6.27
C ASN A 65 -5.49 8.63 -7.07
N LEU A 66 -5.39 7.44 -6.49
CA LEU A 66 -4.99 6.22 -7.23
C LEU A 66 -5.89 5.95 -8.43
N LYS A 67 -7.22 6.05 -8.25
CA LYS A 67 -8.19 5.82 -9.33
C LYS A 67 -8.08 6.87 -10.45
N ASN A 68 -7.78 8.11 -10.08
CA ASN A 68 -7.61 9.21 -11.03
C ASN A 68 -6.26 9.13 -11.77
N LYS A 69 -5.23 8.59 -11.13
CA LYS A 69 -3.89 8.47 -11.73
C LYS A 69 -3.78 7.28 -12.68
N PHE A 70 -4.57 6.24 -12.45
CA PHE A 70 -4.58 5.00 -13.23
C PHE A 70 -5.97 4.70 -13.79
N THR A 71 -6.61 5.67 -14.47
CA THR A 71 -7.98 5.53 -14.97
C THR A 71 -8.18 4.33 -15.92
N TRP A 72 -7.11 3.90 -16.60
CA TRP A 72 -7.09 2.76 -17.51
C TRP A 72 -6.87 1.40 -16.82
N LEU A 73 -6.59 1.38 -15.52
CA LEU A 73 -6.30 0.15 -14.79
C LEU A 73 -7.59 -0.58 -14.40
N SER A 74 -7.58 -1.91 -14.46
CA SER A 74 -8.73 -2.71 -14.02
C SER A 74 -8.99 -2.54 -12.52
N GLU A 75 -10.22 -2.83 -12.05
CA GLU A 75 -10.56 -2.77 -10.62
C GLU A 75 -9.66 -3.70 -9.78
N ALA A 76 -9.25 -4.85 -10.36
CA ALA A 76 -8.29 -5.76 -9.73
C ALA A 76 -6.91 -5.12 -9.55
N GLY A 77 -6.41 -4.39 -10.55
CA GLY A 77 -5.15 -3.65 -10.45
C GLY A 77 -5.22 -2.51 -9.43
N HIS A 78 -6.33 -1.76 -9.41
CA HIS A 78 -6.57 -0.73 -8.39
C HIS A 78 -6.60 -1.32 -6.98
N ARG A 79 -7.23 -2.48 -6.80
CA ARG A 79 -7.29 -3.18 -5.52
C ARG A 79 -5.89 -3.65 -5.09
N LEU A 80 -5.10 -4.19 -6.01
CA LEU A 80 -3.71 -4.58 -5.74
C LEU A 80 -2.85 -3.39 -5.30
N LEU A 81 -2.91 -2.26 -6.04
CA LEU A 81 -2.17 -1.04 -5.68
C LEU A 81 -2.61 -0.50 -4.30
N ASN A 82 -3.91 -0.48 -4.01
CA ASN A 82 -4.40 -0.08 -2.68
C ASN A 82 -3.89 -1.00 -1.57
N LEU A 83 -3.77 -2.31 -1.82
CA LEU A 83 -3.22 -3.28 -0.86
C LEU A 83 -1.72 -3.06 -0.60
N LEU A 84 -0.95 -2.76 -1.64
CA LEU A 84 0.49 -2.51 -1.56
C LEU A 84 0.79 -1.19 -0.84
N PHE A 85 -0.03 -0.16 -1.06
CA PHE A 85 0.18 1.19 -0.54
C PHE A 85 -0.53 1.49 0.80
N MET A 86 -1.44 0.63 1.26
CA MET A 86 -2.21 0.73 2.51
C MET A 86 -1.44 1.37 3.68
N TYR A 87 -2.03 2.29 4.45
CA TYR A 87 -1.35 2.95 5.59
C TYR A 87 -1.13 2.05 6.80
N ASN A 88 -2.16 1.32 7.20
CA ASN A 88 -2.11 0.52 8.40
C ASN A 88 -1.30 -0.77 8.13
N PRO A 89 -0.14 -0.98 8.80
CA PRO A 89 0.66 -2.21 8.63
C PRO A 89 -0.11 -3.48 9.00
N GLN A 90 -1.05 -3.42 9.95
CA GLN A 90 -1.88 -4.56 10.35
C GLN A 90 -2.91 -4.95 9.27
N ARG A 91 -3.32 -4.01 8.41
CA ARG A 91 -4.22 -4.27 7.28
C ARG A 91 -3.48 -4.42 5.96
N ARG A 92 -2.20 -4.04 5.91
CA ARG A 92 -1.34 -4.13 4.73
C ARG A 92 -1.03 -5.60 4.46
N TYR A 93 -1.30 -6.05 3.24
CA TYR A 93 -0.93 -7.39 2.78
C TYR A 93 0.60 -7.50 2.87
N THR A 94 1.08 -8.24 3.86
CA THR A 94 2.51 -8.44 4.14
C THR A 94 2.81 -9.90 3.90
N HIS A 95 3.96 -10.22 3.33
CA HIS A 95 4.40 -11.61 3.09
C HIS A 95 4.30 -12.51 4.36
N ALA A 96 4.35 -11.92 5.55
CA ALA A 96 4.14 -12.63 6.82
C ALA A 96 2.72 -13.21 6.99
N ARG A 97 1.68 -12.59 6.42
CA ARG A 97 0.31 -13.16 6.38
C ARG A 97 0.17 -14.27 5.34
N THR A 98 1.08 -14.32 4.36
CA THR A 98 1.31 -15.46 3.48
C THR A 98 2.39 -16.39 4.03
N HIS A 99 2.43 -16.63 5.35
CA HIS A 99 2.65 -18.01 5.79
C HIS A 99 1.38 -18.80 5.45
N ALA A 100 1.16 -19.03 4.16
CA ALA A 100 0.47 -20.24 3.76
C ALA A 100 1.29 -21.36 4.41
N ARG A 101 0.72 -22.06 5.39
CA ARG A 101 1.23 -23.39 5.73
C ARG A 101 1.12 -24.18 4.43
N THR A 102 2.23 -24.30 3.71
CA THR A 102 2.37 -25.24 2.60
C THR A 102 2.24 -26.62 3.22
N HIS A 103 1.01 -27.12 3.31
CA HIS A 103 0.80 -28.52 3.64
C HIS A 103 1.10 -29.31 2.36
N VAL A 104 2.34 -29.78 2.26
CA VAL A 104 2.72 -30.74 1.23
C VAL A 104 2.08 -32.06 1.62
N ARG A 105 1.07 -32.49 0.86
CA ARG A 105 0.56 -33.86 0.92
C ARG A 105 0.59 -34.44 -0.49
N GLY A 106 1.71 -35.09 -0.81
CA GLY A 106 1.94 -35.85 -2.04
C GLY A 106 1.93 -34.99 -3.32
N ASP A 107 3.11 -34.61 -3.80
CA ASP A 107 3.50 -34.21 -5.18
C ASP A 107 2.55 -33.37 -6.05
N ARG A 108 1.54 -32.71 -5.49
CA ARG A 108 0.68 -31.76 -6.20
C ARG A 108 0.51 -30.49 -5.38
N ILE A 109 0.90 -29.38 -5.99
CA ILE A 109 0.60 -28.03 -5.49
C ILE A 109 -0.90 -27.80 -5.71
N VAL A 110 -1.70 -27.93 -4.65
CA VAL A 110 -3.13 -27.60 -4.71
C VAL A 110 -3.33 -26.20 -4.12
N TYR A 111 -3.76 -25.25 -4.96
CA TYR A 111 -4.14 -23.91 -4.53
C TYR A 111 -5.42 -23.98 -3.69
N PHE A 112 -5.35 -23.66 -2.40
CA PHE A 112 -6.53 -23.61 -1.52
C PHE A 112 -6.84 -22.21 -0.98
N LYS A 113 -7.98 -21.71 -1.47
CA LYS A 113 -9.07 -21.00 -0.78
C LYS A 113 -8.71 -20.02 0.35
N CYS A 114 -8.89 -18.73 0.05
CA CYS A 114 -9.08 -17.67 1.05
C CYS A 114 -10.38 -17.96 1.83
N GLN A 115 -10.28 -18.21 3.14
CA GLN A 115 -11.45 -18.24 4.03
C GLN A 115 -11.36 -17.09 5.04
N SER A 116 -12.56 -16.59 5.34
CA SER A 116 -12.90 -15.35 6.03
C SER A 116 -12.67 -15.39 7.53
#